data_AF-A0A1Z5JWR9-F1
#
_entry.id   AF-A0A1Z5JWR9-F1
#
_cell.length_a   1.000
_cell.length_b   1.000
_cell.length_c   1.000
_cell.angle_alpha   90.00
_cell.angle_beta   90.00
_cell.angle_gamma   90.00
#
_symmetry.space_group_name_H-M   'P 1'
#
loop_
_entity.id
_entity.type
_entity.pdbx_description
1 polymer ?
#
loop_
_entity_poly.entity_id
_entity_poly.type
_entity_poly.pdbx_seq_one_letter_code
_entity_poly.pdbx_strand_id
1 'polypeptide(L)'
;MKDKKLSFRKVKYYNSDDTLALTGDRAVGNFMEFAVMFLPLYWMHAVFVDSSQSFTIACIYSASRAIYPFVFPMKGFFVLFSTIPGYIVIFYLFSSVAHAVA
;
A
#
# COMPACT_ATOMS: atom_id res chain seq x y z
N MET A 1 -37.36 0.99 -18.32
CA MET A 1 -36.09 0.57 -17.67
C MET A 1 -35.77 1.60 -16.60
N LYS A 2 -35.69 1.21 -15.31
CA LYS A 2 -35.20 2.13 -14.27
C LYS A 2 -33.71 2.32 -14.49
N ASP A 3 -33.27 3.56 -14.74
CA ASP A 3 -31.85 3.92 -14.75
C ASP A 3 -31.22 3.48 -13.42
N LYS A 4 -30.42 2.42 -13.48
CA LYS A 4 -29.69 1.91 -12.33
C LYS A 4 -28.59 2.93 -12.06
N LYS A 5 -28.82 3.85 -11.12
CA LYS A 5 -27.87 4.94 -10.77
C LYS A 5 -26.45 4.39 -10.75
N LEU A 6 -25.63 4.86 -11.69
CA LEU A 6 -24.23 4.47 -11.80
C LEU A 6 -23.51 4.94 -10.53
N SER A 7 -23.08 4.00 -9.69
CA SER A 7 -22.28 4.33 -8.51
C SER A 7 -20.83 4.52 -8.91
N PHE A 8 -20.15 5.50 -8.32
CA PHE A 8 -18.69 5.68 -8.48
C PHE A 8 -17.92 4.38 -8.24
N ARG A 9 -18.38 3.55 -7.30
CA ARG A 9 -17.77 2.25 -7.01
C ARG A 9 -17.85 1.30 -8.21
N LYS A 10 -18.95 1.30 -8.96
CA LYS A 10 -19.10 0.48 -10.18
C LYS A 10 -18.28 1.01 -11.34
N VAL A 11 -18.10 2.33 -11.43
CA VAL A 11 -17.21 2.93 -12.44
C VAL A 11 -15.75 2.61 -12.12
N LYS A 12 -15.36 2.71 -10.84
CA LYS A 12 -14.00 2.46 -10.39
C LYS A 12 -13.61 0.98 -10.40
N TYR A 13 -14.53 0.10 -10.05
CA TYR A 13 -14.30 -1.35 -9.97
C TYR A 13 -15.27 -2.03 -10.94
N TYR A 14 -14.78 -2.26 -12.17
CA TYR A 14 -15.56 -2.73 -13.32
C TYR A 14 -16.31 -4.04 -13.03
N ASN A 15 -15.72 -4.94 -12.24
CA ASN A 15 -16.33 -6.20 -11.80
C ASN A 15 -16.43 -6.28 -10.28
N SER A 16 -17.20 -5.38 -9.67
CA SER A 16 -17.42 -5.37 -8.21
C SER A 16 -18.23 -6.54 -7.67
N ASP A 17 -18.88 -7.30 -8.55
CA ASP A 17 -19.79 -8.39 -8.20
C ASP A 17 -19.02 -9.71 -7.97
N ASP A 18 -17.86 -9.88 -8.61
CA ASP A 18 -16.90 -10.97 -8.33
C ASP A 18 -15.90 -10.53 -7.25
N THR A 19 -15.89 -11.26 -6.12
CA THR A 19 -15.02 -10.96 -4.98
C THR A 19 -13.53 -11.13 -5.30
N LEU A 20 -13.16 -12.07 -6.18
CA LEU A 20 -11.78 -12.29 -6.57
C LEU A 20 -11.29 -11.15 -7.48
N ALA A 21 -12.07 -10.79 -8.49
CA ALA A 21 -11.77 -9.66 -9.36
C ALA A 21 -11.66 -8.35 -8.57
N LEU A 22 -12.62 -8.08 -7.68
CA LEU A 22 -12.58 -6.90 -6.81
C LEU A 22 -11.36 -6.89 -5.88
N THR A 23 -10.95 -8.05 -5.36
CA THR A 23 -9.76 -8.17 -4.51
C THR A 23 -8.49 -7.84 -5.29
N GLY A 24 -8.36 -8.36 -6.52
CA GLY A 24 -7.25 -8.04 -7.42
C GLY A 24 -7.15 -6.54 -7.70
N ASP A 25 -8.25 -5.91 -8.13
CA ASP A 25 -8.31 -4.46 -8.41
C ASP A 25 -7.91 -3.63 -7.18
N ARG A 26 -8.37 -4.03 -5.99
CA ARG A 26 -8.04 -3.33 -4.74
C ARG A 26 -6.60 -3.54 -4.31
N ALA A 27 -6.04 -4.72 -4.52
CA ALA A 27 -4.63 -5.00 -4.24
C ALA A 27 -3.72 -4.15 -5.11
N VAL A 28 -3.94 -4.12 -6.43
CA VAL A 28 -3.16 -3.28 -7.35
C VAL A 28 -3.30 -1.80 -6.99
N GLY A 29 -4.52 -1.33 -6.74
CA GLY A 29 -4.76 0.05 -6.31
C GLY A 29 -4.00 0.39 -5.02
N ASN A 30 -4.06 -0.48 -4.00
CA ASN A 30 -3.33 -0.27 -2.75
C ASN A 30 -1.82 -0.21 -2.95
N PHE A 31 -1.27 -1.08 -3.80
CA PHE A 31 0.18 -1.12 -4.06
C PHE A 31 0.64 0.16 -4.75
N MET A 32 -0.10 0.63 -5.75
CA MET A 32 0.22 1.86 -6.46
C MET A 32 0.10 3.10 -5.55
N GLU A 33 -0.96 3.21 -4.74
CA GLU A 33 -1.17 4.31 -3.81
C GLU A 33 0.00 4.47 -2.83
N PHE A 34 0.53 3.36 -2.30
CA PHE A 34 1.65 3.40 -1.37
C PHE A 34 3.03 3.46 -2.05
N ALA A 35 3.19 2.87 -3.24
CA ALA A 35 4.45 2.88 -3.98
C ALA A 35 4.91 4.31 -4.33
N VAL A 36 3.98 5.21 -4.63
CA VAL A 36 4.26 6.62 -4.93
C VAL A 36 5.03 7.30 -3.79
N MET A 37 4.72 6.97 -2.53
CA MET A 37 5.43 7.51 -1.36
C MET A 37 6.65 6.66 -0.98
N PHE A 38 6.50 5.34 -1.01
CA PHE A 38 7.52 4.42 -0.55
C PHE A 38 8.78 4.45 -1.42
N LEU A 39 8.66 4.37 -2.75
CA LEU A 39 9.82 4.24 -3.63
C LEU A 39 10.77 5.44 -3.53
N PRO A 40 10.33 6.71 -3.60
CA PRO A 40 11.23 7.85 -3.44
C PRO A 40 11.91 7.85 -2.06
N LEU A 41 11.15 7.62 -0.99
CA LEU A 41 11.69 7.63 0.38
C LEU A 41 12.67 6.49 0.63
N TYR A 42 12.41 5.30 0.10
CA TYR A 42 13.31 4.17 0.17
C TYR A 42 14.66 4.47 -0.51
N TRP A 43 14.61 5.02 -1.73
CA TRP A 43 15.83 5.39 -2.45
C TRP A 43 16.59 6.51 -1.75
N MET A 44 15.89 7.54 -1.25
CA MET A 44 16.52 8.59 -0.45
C MET A 44 17.19 8.04 0.81
N HIS A 45 16.52 7.13 1.54
CA HIS A 45 17.12 6.50 2.71
C HIS A 45 18.35 5.66 2.35
N ALA A 46 18.32 4.93 1.23
CA ALA A 46 19.45 4.13 0.78
C ALA A 46 20.67 4.99 0.40
N VAL A 47 20.45 6.19 -0.15
CA VAL A 47 21.51 7.10 -0.59
C VAL A 47 22.05 7.96 0.55
N PHE A 48 21.17 8.50 1.40
CA PHE A 48 21.54 9.50 2.41
C PHE A 48 21.69 8.97 3.83
N VAL A 49 21.15 7.78 4.14
CA VAL A 49 21.12 7.23 5.50
C VAL A 49 21.91 5.93 5.58
N ASP A 50 21.36 4.83 5.08
CA ASP A 50 21.99 3.51 5.12
C ASP A 50 21.35 2.54 4.12
N SER A 51 22.16 1.94 3.24
CA SER A 51 21.70 1.03 2.18
C SER A 51 21.32 -0.38 2.69
N SER A 52 22.00 -0.88 3.72
CA SER A 52 21.75 -2.20 4.31
C SER A 52 20.44 -2.22 5.09
N GLN A 53 20.21 -1.18 5.89
CA GLN A 53 18.98 -0.97 6.62
C GLN A 53 17.82 -0.72 5.67
N SER A 54 18.02 0.06 4.60
CA SER A 54 17.02 0.27 3.55
C SER A 54 16.51 -1.05 2.98
N PHE A 55 17.39 -2.01 2.68
CA PHE A 55 16.97 -3.33 2.18
C PHE A 55 16.05 -4.05 3.17
N THR A 56 16.42 -4.07 4.45
CA THR A 56 15.59 -4.70 5.50
C THR A 56 14.22 -4.04 5.59
N ILE A 57 14.15 -2.71 5.54
CA ILE A 57 12.89 -1.95 5.57
C ILE A 57 12.04 -2.24 4.34
N ALA A 58 12.64 -2.35 3.16
CA ALA A 58 11.94 -2.69 1.93
C ALA A 58 11.32 -4.10 1.98
N CYS A 59 12.01 -5.06 2.58
CA CYS A 59 11.46 -6.39 2.82
C CYS A 59 10.24 -6.35 3.74
N ILE A 60 10.31 -5.60 4.86
CA ILE A 60 9.19 -5.43 5.80
C ILE A 60 7.98 -4.79 5.10
N TYR A 61 8.22 -3.69 4.37
CA TYR A 61 7.17 -3.02 3.60
C TYR A 61 6.54 -3.97 2.57
N SER A 62 7.35 -4.67 1.77
CA SER A 62 6.86 -5.56 0.71
C SER A 62 6.06 -6.73 1.30
N ALA A 63 6.53 -7.34 2.38
CA ALA A 63 5.81 -8.39 3.09
C ALA A 63 4.45 -7.91 3.61
N SER A 64 4.38 -6.70 4.20
CA SER A 64 3.12 -6.12 4.67
C SER A 64 2.10 -5.93 3.54
N ARG A 65 2.56 -5.56 2.33
CA ARG A 65 1.71 -5.40 1.14
C ARG A 65 1.28 -6.72 0.55
N ALA A 66 2.18 -7.70 0.49
CA ALA A 66 1.86 -9.04 0.00
C ALA A 66 0.71 -9.69 0.77
N ILE A 67 0.50 -9.32 2.04
CA ILE A 67 -0.60 -9.81 2.88
C ILE A 67 -1.96 -9.20 2.48
N TYR A 68 -1.99 -7.98 1.92
CA TYR A 68 -3.23 -7.24 1.59
C TYR A 68 -4.29 -8.06 0.83
N PRO A 69 -3.99 -8.73 -0.30
CA PRO A 69 -5.00 -9.49 -1.05
C PRO A 69 -5.63 -10.62 -0.24
N PHE A 70 -4.96 -11.15 0.77
CA PHE A 70 -5.49 -12.22 1.63
C PHE A 70 -6.41 -11.66 2.72
N VAL A 71 -6.08 -10.50 3.29
CA VAL A 71 -6.86 -9.90 4.39
C VAL A 71 -8.01 -9.00 3.90
N PHE A 72 -7.91 -8.45 2.69
CA PHE A 72 -8.97 -7.64 2.08
C PHE A 72 -10.35 -8.35 2.03
N PRO A 73 -10.48 -9.60 1.54
CA PRO A 73 -11.76 -10.29 1.49
C PRO A 73 -12.32 -10.63 2.88
N MET A 74 -11.47 -10.72 3.92
CA MET A 74 -11.88 -10.97 5.30
C MET A 74 -12.60 -9.78 5.93
N LYS A 75 -12.49 -8.59 5.33
CA LYS A 75 -13.09 -7.30 5.73
C LYS A 75 -12.67 -6.83 7.14
N GLY A 76 -12.83 -5.53 7.38
CA GLY A 76 -12.70 -4.94 8.72
C GLY A 76 -11.27 -4.94 9.27
N PHE A 77 -11.12 -5.38 10.53
CA PHE A 77 -9.91 -5.24 11.35
C PHE A 77 -8.66 -5.85 10.72
N PHE A 78 -8.78 -6.95 9.97
CA PHE A 78 -7.62 -7.66 9.43
C PHE A 78 -6.83 -6.86 8.39
N VAL A 79 -7.49 -5.92 7.70
CA VAL A 79 -6.81 -5.02 6.74
C VAL A 79 -5.75 -4.17 7.43
N LEU A 80 -5.93 -3.87 8.72
CA LEU A 80 -4.97 -3.08 9.50
C LEU A 80 -3.60 -3.73 9.60
N PHE A 81 -3.52 -5.06 9.60
CA PHE A 81 -2.24 -5.78 9.61
C PHE A 81 -1.42 -5.55 8.35
N SER A 82 -2.07 -5.25 7.22
CA SER A 82 -1.38 -4.92 5.97
C SER A 82 -1.05 -3.43 5.84
N THR A 83 -1.83 -2.55 6.47
CA THR A 83 -1.69 -1.10 6.29
C THR A 83 -0.84 -0.43 7.34
N ILE A 84 -0.99 -0.78 8.63
CA ILE A 84 -0.25 -0.16 9.74
C ILE A 84 1.27 -0.29 9.57
N PRO A 85 1.83 -1.49 9.29
CA PRO A 85 3.27 -1.61 9.12
C PRO A 85 3.80 -0.74 7.98
N GLY A 86 3.04 -0.63 6.89
CA GLY A 86 3.41 0.21 5.77
C GLY A 86 3.40 1.71 6.08
N TYR A 87 2.47 2.19 6.93
CA TYR A 87 2.51 3.57 7.43
C TYR A 87 3.71 3.82 8.34
N ILE A 88 4.02 2.88 9.23
CA ILE A 88 5.19 2.96 10.12
C ILE A 88 6.47 3.07 9.29
N VAL A 89 6.61 2.23 8.25
CA VAL A 89 7.78 2.28 7.35
C VAL A 89 7.89 3.63 6.65
N ILE A 90 6.81 4.14 6.08
CA ILE A 90 6.85 5.44 5.39
C ILE A 90 7.23 6.57 6.34
N PHE A 91 6.64 6.59 7.54
CA PHE A 91 6.94 7.60 8.53
C PHE A 91 8.40 7.53 8.99
N TYR A 92 8.90 6.31 9.24
CA TYR A 92 10.30 6.08 9.57
C TYR A 92 11.24 6.59 8.48
N LEU A 93 11.05 6.15 7.24
CA LEU A 93 11.88 6.58 6.11
C LEU A 93 11.88 8.11 5.95
N PHE A 94 10.71 8.73 6.05
CA PHE A 94 10.59 10.19 5.98
C PHE A 94 11.37 10.87 7.11
N SER A 95 11.20 10.43 8.36
CA SER A 95 11.90 11.02 9.52
C SER A 95 13.42 10.86 9.43
N SER A 96 13.91 9.68 9.03
CA SER A 96 15.34 9.41 8.90
C SER A 96 15.97 10.25 7.79
N VAL A 97 15.31 10.37 6.64
CA VAL A 97 15.79 11.21 5.53
C VAL A 97 15.76 12.69 5.92
N ALA A 98 14.68 13.15 6.55
CA ALA A 98 14.57 14.54 7.00
C ALA A 98 15.67 14.89 8.02
N HIS A 99 16.01 13.98 8.94
CA HIS A 99 17.08 14.20 9.91
C HIS A 99 18.48 14.16 9.28
N ALA A 100 18.70 13.34 8.24
CA ALA A 100 20.00 13.23 7.58
C ALA A 100 20.33 14.42 6.66
N VAL A 101 19.31 15.16 6.19
CA VAL A 101 19.47 16.25 5.21
C VAL A 101 19.27 17.65 5.83
N ALA A 102 18.70 17.74 7.03
CA ALA A 102 18.55 18.98 7.79
C ALA A 102 19.83 19.36 8.54
#